data_AF-G4ZUK0-F1
#
_entry.id   AF-G4ZUK0-F1
#
_cell.length_a   1.000
_cell.length_b   1.000
_cell.length_c   1.000
_cell.angle_alpha   90.00
_cell.angle_beta   90.00
_cell.angle_gamma   90.00
#
_symmetry.space_group_name_H-M   'P 1'
#
loop_
_entity.id
_entity.type
_entity.pdbx_description
1 polymer ?
#
loop_
_entity_poly.entity_id
_entity_poly.type
_entity_poly.pdbx_seq_one_letter_code
_entity_poly.pdbx_strand_id
1 'polypeptide(L)'
;MYRELTISSDIPARKLTKAVKTGKLSLTSSELKGSGSVIHLHPASFEMALKARKAGRGVRLDITKHEVKKGYKKAQGGSIWSKVWGGINSA
;
A
#
# COMPACT_ATOMS: atom_id res chain seq x y z
N MET A 1 1.86 -16.60 -1.68
CA MET A 1 3.10 -15.84 -1.41
C MET A 1 2.77 -14.34 -1.50
N TYR A 2 3.31 -13.45 -0.65
CA TYR A 2 3.08 -11.99 -0.78
C TYR A 2 4.33 -11.34 -1.38
N ARG A 3 4.15 -10.31 -2.21
CA ARG A 3 5.25 -9.58 -2.87
C ARG A 3 5.34 -8.15 -2.35
N GLU A 4 6.55 -7.62 -2.38
CA GLU A 4 6.89 -6.30 -1.86
C GLU A 4 7.06 -5.33 -3.03
N LEU A 5 6.42 -4.17 -2.93
CA LEU A 5 6.55 -3.10 -3.90
C LEU A 5 6.95 -1.81 -3.19
N THR A 6 8.02 -1.18 -3.65
CA THR A 6 8.38 0.17 -3.21
C THR A 6 7.47 1.19 -3.89
N ILE A 7 6.89 2.07 -3.08
CA ILE A 7 6.00 3.16 -3.47
C ILE A 7 6.40 4.45 -2.72
N SER A 8 5.78 5.57 -3.09
CA SER A 8 6.01 6.86 -2.43
C SER A 8 5.62 6.83 -0.95
N SER A 9 6.44 7.45 -0.10
CA SER A 9 6.12 7.76 1.30
C SER A 9 5.07 8.88 1.47
N ASP A 10 4.83 9.65 0.40
CA ASP A 10 4.03 10.87 0.44
C ASP A 10 2.54 10.61 0.24
N ILE A 11 2.13 9.34 0.28
CA ILE A 11 0.72 8.97 0.24
C ILE A 11 0.04 9.55 1.50
N PRO A 12 -1.09 10.29 1.33
CA PRO A 12 -1.80 10.88 2.47
C PRO A 12 -2.33 9.81 3.42
N ALA A 13 -2.15 10.01 4.72
CA ALA A 13 -2.64 9.09 5.77
C ALA A 13 -4.14 8.83 5.65
N ARG A 14 -4.94 9.86 5.33
CA ARG A 14 -6.40 9.74 5.08
C ARG A 14 -6.74 8.69 4.02
N LYS A 15 -5.92 8.58 2.97
CA LYS A 15 -6.11 7.61 1.88
C LYS A 15 -5.86 6.19 2.36
N LEU A 16 -4.81 6.00 3.16
CA LEU A 16 -4.47 4.72 3.79
C LEU A 16 -5.53 4.29 4.80
N THR A 17 -5.98 5.19 5.68
CA THR A 17 -7.08 4.91 6.62
C THR A 17 -8.36 4.51 5.89
N LYS A 18 -8.70 5.20 4.79
CA LYS A 18 -9.85 4.83 3.95
C LYS A 18 -9.66 3.44 3.32
N ALA A 19 -8.46 3.12 2.85
CA ALA A 19 -8.15 1.80 2.29
C ALA A 19 -8.30 0.68 3.33
N VAL A 20 -7.89 0.90 4.58
CA VAL A 20 -8.07 -0.07 5.67
C VAL A 20 -9.56 -0.31 5.97
N LYS A 21 -10.37 0.75 5.94
CA LYS A 21 -11.82 0.67 6.19
C LYS A 21 -12.59 0.03 5.02
N THR A 22 -12.26 0.41 3.79
CA THR A 22 -13.02 0.06 2.58
C THR A 22 -12.45 -1.12 1.80
N GLY A 23 -11.24 -1.57 2.15
CA GLY A 23 -10.49 -2.57 1.42
C GLY A 23 -9.99 -2.13 0.05
N LYS A 24 -10.04 -0.83 -0.28
CA LYS A 24 -9.67 -0.32 -1.61
C LYS A 24 -8.66 0.81 -1.52
N LEU A 25 -7.47 0.61 -2.08
CA LEU A 25 -6.41 1.61 -2.17
C LEU A 25 -6.27 2.08 -3.61
N SER A 26 -6.55 3.35 -3.86
CA SER A 26 -6.25 3.97 -5.16
C SER A 26 -4.89 4.65 -5.09
N LEU A 27 -4.02 4.42 -6.06
CA LEU A 27 -2.71 5.06 -6.17
C LEU A 27 -2.62 5.75 -7.53
N THR A 28 -2.08 6.95 -7.55
CA THR A 28 -1.72 7.69 -8.74
C THR A 28 -0.41 7.14 -9.33
N SER A 29 -0.08 7.53 -10.56
CA SER A 29 1.16 7.10 -11.21
C SER A 29 2.41 7.58 -10.45
N SER A 30 2.37 8.78 -9.87
CA SER A 30 3.46 9.32 -9.04
C SER A 30 3.59 8.56 -7.72
N GLU A 31 2.48 8.29 -7.03
CA GLU A 31 2.50 7.50 -5.78
C GLU A 31 3.02 6.07 -6.02
N LEU A 32 2.72 5.46 -7.17
CA LEU A 32 3.22 4.12 -7.55
C LEU A 32 4.70 4.09 -7.96
N LYS A 33 5.21 5.18 -8.54
CA LYS A 33 6.60 5.28 -9.02
C LYS A 33 7.55 5.82 -7.96
N GLY A 34 7.04 6.49 -6.93
CA GLY A 34 7.86 7.05 -5.87
C GLY A 34 8.58 5.99 -5.04
N SER A 35 9.50 6.47 -4.22
CA SER A 35 10.29 5.67 -3.27
C SER A 35 10.02 6.13 -1.83
N GLY A 36 10.54 5.37 -0.86
CA GLY A 36 10.49 5.74 0.56
C GLY A 36 9.53 4.92 1.42
N SER A 37 8.67 4.08 0.83
CA SER A 37 7.85 3.13 1.60
C SER A 37 7.62 1.83 0.85
N VAL A 38 7.38 0.76 1.61
CA VAL A 38 7.09 -0.57 1.06
C VAL A 38 5.64 -0.94 1.33
N ILE A 39 4.97 -1.47 0.30
CA ILE A 39 3.66 -2.12 0.42
C ILE A 39 3.76 -3.61 0.11
N HIS A 40 3.13 -4.42 0.97
CA HIS A 40 3.03 -5.86 0.78
C HIS A 40 1.69 -6.20 0.14
N LEU A 41 1.73 -6.83 -1.02
CA LEU A 41 0.56 -7.13 -1.84
C LEU A 41 0.45 -8.62 -2.14
N HIS A 42 -0.78 -9.09 -2.31
CA HIS A 42 -1.09 -10.36 -2.95
C HIS A 42 -0.54 -10.37 -4.39
N PRO A 43 -0.08 -11.51 -4.93
CA PRO A 43 0.57 -11.57 -6.25
C PRO A 43 -0.28 -10.97 -7.38
N ALA A 44 -1.59 -11.21 -7.35
CA ALA A 44 -2.52 -10.63 -8.33
C ALA A 44 -2.50 -9.09 -8.29
N SER A 45 -2.64 -8.49 -7.10
CA SER A 45 -2.57 -7.04 -6.91
C SER A 45 -1.19 -6.48 -7.23
N PHE A 46 -0.13 -7.23 -6.93
CA PHE A 46 1.25 -6.86 -7.26
C PHE A 46 1.47 -6.77 -8.77
N GLU A 47 0.98 -7.73 -9.55
CA GLU A 47 1.10 -7.69 -11.01
C GLU A 47 0.33 -6.53 -11.62
N MET A 48 -0.88 -6.25 -11.13
CA MET A 48 -1.65 -5.08 -11.55
C MET A 48 -0.90 -3.77 -11.25
N ALA A 49 -0.38 -3.63 -10.03
CA ALA A 49 0.40 -2.46 -9.63
C ALA A 49 1.67 -2.30 -10.49
N LEU A 50 2.37 -3.41 -10.77
CA LEU A 50 3.58 -3.40 -11.60
C LEU A 50 3.28 -3.01 -13.05
N LYS A 51 2.21 -3.54 -13.64
CA LYS A 51 1.75 -3.16 -14.99
C LYS A 51 1.39 -1.67 -15.04
N ALA A 52 0.64 -1.16 -14.06
CA ALA A 52 0.29 0.25 -13.98
C ALA A 52 1.53 1.16 -13.82
N ARG A 53 2.48 0.76 -12.96
CA ARG A 53 3.76 1.46 -12.78
C ARG A 53 4.54 1.58 -14.08
N LYS A 54 4.68 0.47 -14.81
CA LYS A 54 5.35 0.43 -16.13
C LYS A 54 4.63 1.30 -17.16
N ALA A 55 3.30 1.26 -17.18
CA ALA A 55 2.46 2.06 -18.08
C ALA A 55 2.37 3.55 -17.70
N GLY A 56 2.93 3.97 -16.56
CA GLY A 56 2.82 5.35 -16.09
C GLY A 56 1.41 5.77 -15.68
N ARG A 57 0.56 4.82 -15.28
CA ARG A 57 -0.85 5.05 -14.89
C ARG A 57 -1.04 4.79 -13.40
N GLY A 58 -2.12 5.35 -12.85
CA GLY A 58 -2.60 4.99 -11.52
C GLY A 58 -3.27 3.61 -11.50
N VAL A 59 -3.48 3.05 -10.31
CA VAL A 59 -4.13 1.76 -10.11
C VAL A 59 -5.05 1.79 -8.90
N ARG A 60 -6.10 0.97 -8.92
CA ARG A 60 -6.92 0.67 -7.75
C ARG A 60 -6.65 -0.77 -7.34
N LEU A 61 -6.17 -0.96 -6.11
CA LEU A 61 -5.86 -2.26 -5.53
C LEU A 61 -6.91 -2.60 -4.49
N ASP A 62 -7.31 -3.86 -4.47
CA ASP A 62 -7.99 -4.42 -3.32
C ASP A 62 -6.94 -4.77 -2.26
N ILE A 63 -7.14 -4.25 -1.06
CA ILE A 63 -6.28 -4.40 0.10
C ILE A 63 -7.06 -5.07 1.21
N THR A 64 -6.52 -6.16 1.72
CA THR A 64 -7.07 -6.90 2.85
C THR A 64 -6.44 -6.42 4.16
N LYS A 65 -7.18 -6.58 5.27
CA LYS A 65 -6.63 -6.34 6.62
C LYS A 65 -5.37 -7.20 6.88
N HIS A 66 -5.30 -8.39 6.28
CA HIS A 66 -4.13 -9.27 6.36
C HIS A 66 -2.89 -8.67 5.70
N GLU A 67 -3.03 -8.04 4.54
CA GLU A 67 -1.93 -7.33 3.86
C GLU A 67 -1.42 -6.15 4.68
N VAL A 68 -2.33 -5.38 5.29
CA VAL A 68 -2.00 -4.27 6.18
C VAL A 68 -1.19 -4.76 7.39
N LYS A 69 -1.72 -5.75 8.11
CA LYS A 69 -1.07 -6.32 9.31
C LYS A 69 0.27 -6.96 8.98
N LYS A 70 0.34 -7.72 7.89
CA LYS A 70 1.57 -8.39 7.46
C LYS A 70 2.60 -7.40 6.96
N GLY A 71 2.18 -6.39 6.20
CA GLY A 71 3.06 -5.35 5.70
C GLY A 71 3.70 -4.55 6.82
N TYR A 72 2.89 -4.14 7.81
CA TYR A 72 3.42 -3.52 9.02
C TYR A 72 4.40 -4.44 9.77
N LYS A 73 4.04 -5.70 10.02
CA LYS A 73 4.93 -6.63 10.74
C LYS A 73 6.25 -6.89 10.02
N LYS A 74 6.24 -6.94 8.68
CA LYS A 74 7.43 -7.26 7.87
C LYS A 74 8.36 -6.08 7.67
N ALA A 75 7.82 -4.90 7.37
CA ALA A 75 8.63 -3.72 7.06
C ALA A 75 8.71 -2.72 8.23
N GLN A 76 7.95 -2.92 9.31
CA GLN A 76 7.87 -2.03 10.46
C GLN A 76 7.77 -0.56 10.02
N GLY A 77 8.66 0.32 10.51
CA GLY A 77 8.70 1.74 10.15
C GLY A 77 8.80 2.02 8.64
N GLY A 78 9.32 1.08 7.85
CA GLY A 78 9.40 1.17 6.38
C GLY A 78 8.13 0.75 5.63
N SER A 79 7.12 0.23 6.31
CA SER A 79 5.82 -0.07 5.70
C SER A 79 5.02 1.21 5.48
N ILE A 80 4.34 1.34 4.34
CA ILE A 80 3.41 2.47 4.15
C ILE A 80 2.32 2.53 5.23
N TRP A 81 1.99 1.39 5.82
CA TRP A 81 0.98 1.28 6.87
C TRP A 81 1.45 1.83 8.24
N SER A 82 2.76 2.06 8.44
CA SER A 82 3.29 2.60 9.70
C SER A 82 2.66 3.95 10.06
N LYS A 83 2.41 4.79 9.05
CA LYS A 83 1.78 6.12 9.15
C LYS A 83 0.39 6.11 9.77
N VAL A 84 -0.34 5.01 9.61
CA VAL A 84 -1.73 4.86 10.10
C VAL A 84 -1.88 3.77 11.14
N TRP A 85 -0.81 3.04 11.46
CA TRP A 85 -0.85 1.87 12.35
C TRP A 85 -1.38 2.20 13.75
N GLY A 86 -0.96 3.32 14.35
CA GLY A 86 -1.47 3.76 15.64
C GLY A 86 -2.99 3.93 15.63
N GLY A 87 -3.54 4.60 14.61
CA GLY A 87 -4.99 4.76 14.45
C GLY A 87 -5.75 3.50 14.04
N ILE A 88 -5.05 2.45 13.56
CA ILE A 88 -5.63 1.15 13.24
C ILE A 88 -5.70 0.26 14.49
N ASN A 89 -4.69 0.32 15.37
CA ASN A 89 -4.62 -0.49 16.59
C ASN A 89 -5.36 0.11 17.79
N SER A 90 -5.68 1.42 17.75
CA SER A 90 -6.46 2.09 18.79
C SER A 90 -7.98 2.09 18.54
N ALA A 91 -8.44 1.51 17.43
CA ALA A 91 -9.85 1.41 17.03
C ALA A 91 -10.36 -0.03 17.12
#